data_AF-A0A2V9R083-F1
#
_entry.id   AF-A0A2V9R083-F1
#
_cell.length_a   1.000
_cell.length_b   1.000
_cell.length_c   1.000
_cell.angle_alpha   90.00
_cell.angle_beta   90.00
_cell.angle_gamma   90.00
#
_symmetry.space_group_name_H-M   'P 1'
#
loop_
_entity.id
_entity.type
_entity.pdbx_description
1 polymer ?
#
loop_
_entity_poly.entity_id
_entity_poly.type
_entity_poly.pdbx_seq_one_letter_code
_entity_poly.pdbx_strand_id
1 'polypeptide(L)'
;MTGDYALAAIPARQAIEAGDWTKASGLSVRREGVPWAQAVSWLAIGIANAHLKDSARATQSEHTLASLRDAAARSGDSYWSNQIEVQRREVAACNQQQQGKSTEAILMMRSAADLEESMDKHAVTPGAIVPAREMLAQMLAQANRPKEAAVEYQAVLKLAPNRFSALYGAAQAAAAAGNPAAAQEYFRKLTEIAVGDERPEVLEARKALATTAMK
;
A
#
# COMPACT_ATOMS: atom_id res chain seq x y z
N MET A 1 -11.29 -5.61 22.77
CA MET A 1 -10.76 -6.54 21.76
C MET A 1 -11.13 -6.16 20.33
N THR A 2 -12.40 -6.01 19.93
CA THR A 2 -12.74 -5.67 18.52
C THR A 2 -12.47 -4.20 18.14
N GLY A 3 -12.53 -3.27 19.09
CA GLY A 3 -12.27 -1.84 18.83
C GLY A 3 -10.80 -1.47 18.56
N ASP A 4 -9.85 -2.30 18.99
CA ASP A 4 -8.42 -1.99 18.91
C ASP A 4 -7.93 -1.90 17.46
N TYR A 5 -8.52 -2.73 16.57
CA TYR A 5 -8.22 -2.67 15.14
C TYR A 5 -8.60 -1.31 14.57
N ALA A 6 -9.84 -0.87 14.79
CA ALA A 6 -10.35 0.38 14.25
C ALA A 6 -9.54 1.59 14.75
N LEU A 7 -9.18 1.59 16.04
CA LEU A 7 -8.38 2.64 16.65
C LEU A 7 -6.98 2.77 16.04
N ALA A 8 -6.38 1.67 15.57
CA ALA A 8 -5.10 1.69 14.87
C ALA A 8 -5.25 1.95 13.35
N ALA A 9 -6.21 1.27 12.71
CA ALA A 9 -6.36 1.25 11.26
C ALA A 9 -6.94 2.53 10.66
N ILE A 10 -7.89 3.18 11.34
CA ILE A 10 -8.50 4.43 10.84
C ILE A 10 -7.44 5.54 10.67
N PRO A 11 -6.66 5.90 11.70
CA PRO A 11 -5.66 6.95 11.55
C PRO A 11 -4.51 6.55 10.61
N ALA A 12 -4.10 5.27 10.62
CA ALA A 12 -3.11 4.73 9.69
C ALA A 12 -3.57 4.88 8.23
N ARG A 13 -4.79 4.43 7.92
CA ARG A 13 -5.36 4.53 6.56
C ARG A 13 -5.50 5.96 6.12
N GLN A 14 -6.05 6.83 6.98
CA GLN A 14 -6.22 8.23 6.63
C GLN A 14 -4.88 8.89 6.27
N ALA A 15 -3.83 8.64 7.06
CA ALA A 15 -2.53 9.27 6.83
C ALA A 15 -1.81 8.68 5.60
N ILE A 16 -1.78 7.35 5.45
CA ILE A 16 -1.13 6.68 4.32
C ILE A 16 -1.84 7.00 3.00
N GLU A 17 -3.17 6.85 2.93
CA GLU A 17 -3.90 7.03 1.67
C GLU A 17 -3.96 8.51 1.21
N ALA A 18 -3.76 9.46 2.13
CA ALA A 18 -3.59 10.87 1.81
C ALA A 18 -2.12 11.27 1.51
N GLY A 19 -1.16 10.36 1.66
CA GLY A 19 0.27 10.66 1.50
C GLY A 19 0.83 11.60 2.57
N ASP A 20 0.17 11.74 3.73
CA ASP A 20 0.62 12.57 4.85
C ASP A 20 1.64 11.78 5.70
N TRP A 21 2.85 11.66 5.17
CA TRP A 21 3.93 10.89 5.80
C TRP A 21 4.34 11.46 7.16
N THR A 22 4.25 12.78 7.35
CA THR A 22 4.55 13.42 8.64
C THR A 22 3.53 13.00 9.70
N LYS A 23 2.23 12.97 9.37
CA LYS A 23 1.20 12.49 10.28
C LYS A 23 1.33 10.99 10.54
N ALA A 24 1.59 10.20 9.50
CA ALA A 24 1.75 8.75 9.61
C ALA A 24 2.96 8.36 10.48
N SER A 25 4.09 9.07 10.37
CA SER A 25 5.29 8.82 11.18
C SER A 25 5.11 9.18 12.66
N GLY A 26 4.20 10.12 12.95
CA GLY A 26 3.85 10.58 14.30
C GLY A 26 2.70 9.82 14.98
N LEU A 27 2.19 8.73 14.40
CA LEU A 27 1.08 7.98 15.00
C LEU A 27 1.46 7.40 16.37
N SER A 28 0.50 7.45 17.29
CA SER A 28 0.65 6.87 18.64
C SER A 28 0.31 5.39 18.62
N VAL A 29 1.18 4.56 19.20
CA VAL A 29 0.96 3.11 19.35
C VAL A 29 0.37 2.82 20.72
N ARG A 30 -0.78 2.16 20.75
CA ARG A 30 -1.43 1.69 21.99
C ARG A 30 -0.75 0.43 22.50
N ARG A 31 0.25 0.58 23.37
CA ARG A 31 1.12 -0.51 23.86
C ARG A 31 0.37 -1.57 24.67
N GLU A 32 -0.74 -1.18 25.28
CA GLU A 32 -1.65 -2.06 26.01
C GLU A 32 -2.60 -2.87 25.10
N GLY A 33 -2.63 -2.55 23.79
CA GLY A 33 -3.45 -3.25 22.81
C GLY A 33 -2.89 -4.61 22.40
N VAL A 34 -3.73 -5.42 21.76
CA VAL A 34 -3.34 -6.69 21.14
C VAL A 34 -2.24 -6.52 20.07
N PRO A 35 -1.33 -7.50 19.88
CA PRO A 35 -0.16 -7.34 19.02
C PRO A 35 -0.46 -6.91 17.58
N TRP A 36 -1.53 -7.45 16.99
CA TRP A 36 -1.92 -7.12 15.63
C TRP A 36 -2.45 -5.69 15.46
N ALA A 37 -3.03 -5.08 16.50
CA ALA A 37 -3.44 -3.68 16.46
C ALA A 37 -2.21 -2.76 16.54
N GLN A 38 -1.25 -3.10 17.41
CA GLN A 38 0.03 -2.40 17.48
C GLN A 38 0.78 -2.45 16.15
N ALA A 39 0.76 -3.61 15.48
CA ALA A 39 1.41 -3.80 14.19
C ALA A 39 0.88 -2.82 13.13
N VAL A 40 -0.43 -2.59 13.06
CA VAL A 40 -1.01 -1.64 12.09
C VAL A 40 -0.47 -0.22 12.27
N SER A 41 -0.28 0.23 13.51
CA SER A 41 0.35 1.54 13.77
C SER A 41 1.83 1.53 13.36
N TRP A 42 2.56 0.46 13.68
CA TRP A 42 3.98 0.34 13.31
C TRP A 42 4.21 0.19 11.80
N LEU A 43 3.29 -0.43 11.06
CA LEU A 43 3.27 -0.43 9.60
C LEU A 43 3.28 1.01 9.07
N ALA A 44 2.33 1.83 9.53
CA ALA A 44 2.19 3.20 9.07
C ALA A 44 3.40 4.06 9.43
N ILE A 45 3.91 3.92 10.65
CA ILE A 45 5.15 4.60 11.07
C ILE A 45 6.33 4.16 10.20
N GLY A 46 6.47 2.86 9.93
CA GLY A 46 7.58 2.30 9.15
C GLY A 46 7.58 2.77 7.69
N ILE A 47 6.43 2.65 7.00
CA ILE A 47 6.26 3.11 5.62
C ILE A 47 6.52 4.62 5.55
N ALA A 48 5.94 5.40 6.46
CA ALA A 48 6.10 6.84 6.46
C ALA A 48 7.55 7.28 6.65
N ASN A 49 8.29 6.64 7.54
CA ASN A 49 9.71 6.94 7.75
C ASN A 49 10.58 6.53 6.56
N ALA A 50 10.21 5.46 5.84
CA ALA A 50 10.84 5.16 4.56
C ALA A 50 10.60 6.29 3.53
N HIS A 51 9.38 6.82 3.41
CA HIS A 51 9.10 7.97 2.54
C HIS A 51 9.83 9.26 2.96
N LEU A 52 9.97 9.48 4.27
CA LEU A 52 10.71 10.61 4.85
C LEU A 52 12.24 10.42 4.86
N LYS A 53 12.73 9.29 4.33
CA LYS A 53 14.16 8.92 4.26
C LYS A 53 14.83 8.77 5.64
N ASP A 54 14.07 8.48 6.68
CA ASP A 54 14.57 8.05 7.99
C ASP A 54 14.66 6.53 8.04
N SER A 55 15.73 5.99 7.44
CA SER A 55 15.96 4.55 7.38
C SER A 55 16.14 3.91 8.76
N ALA A 56 16.63 4.67 9.75
CA ALA A 56 16.83 4.17 11.11
C ALA A 56 15.48 3.90 11.78
N ARG A 57 14.54 4.83 11.66
CA ARG A 57 13.18 4.68 12.20
C ARG A 57 12.34 3.66 11.44
N ALA A 58 12.53 3.55 10.13
CA ALA A 58 11.92 2.46 9.34
C ALA A 58 12.41 1.08 9.80
N THR A 59 13.72 0.89 9.99
CA THR A 59 14.32 -0.35 10.52
C THR A 59 13.82 -0.65 11.94
N GLN A 60 13.69 0.35 12.80
CA GLN A 60 13.11 0.16 14.13
C GLN A 60 11.68 -0.38 14.07
N SER A 61 10.88 0.14 13.14
CA SER A 61 9.51 -0.32 12.92
C SER A 61 9.49 -1.77 12.43
N GLU A 62 10.37 -2.12 11.49
CA GLU A 62 10.56 -3.50 11.01
C GLU A 62 10.91 -4.47 12.15
N HIS A 63 11.88 -4.14 13.00
CA HIS A 63 12.27 -4.98 14.15
C HIS A 63 11.14 -5.12 15.18
N THR A 64 10.36 -4.05 15.37
CA THR A 64 9.21 -4.08 16.27
C THR A 64 8.11 -5.00 15.73
N LEU A 65 7.83 -4.92 14.42
CA LEU A 65 6.90 -5.82 13.73
C LEU A 65 7.36 -7.28 13.81
N ALA A 66 8.66 -7.56 13.65
CA ALA A 66 9.20 -8.91 13.85
C ALA A 66 8.92 -9.46 15.27
N SER A 67 9.13 -8.62 16.29
CA SER A 67 8.86 -8.99 17.69
C SER A 67 7.37 -9.27 17.95
N LEU A 68 6.48 -8.45 17.36
CA LEU A 68 5.03 -8.63 17.47
C LEU A 68 4.55 -9.89 16.73
N ARG A 69 5.11 -10.19 15.56
CA ARG A 69 4.87 -11.43 14.81
C ARG A 69 5.22 -12.64 15.68
N ASP A 70 6.41 -12.64 16.29
CA ASP A 70 6.87 -13.76 17.11
C ASP A 70 6.01 -13.95 18.35
N ALA A 71 5.50 -12.85 18.93
CA ALA A 71 4.55 -12.92 20.03
C ALA A 71 3.21 -13.55 19.59
N ALA A 72 2.66 -13.15 18.44
CA ALA A 72 1.44 -13.73 17.88
C ALA A 72 1.59 -15.22 17.51
N ALA A 73 2.76 -15.60 16.97
CA ALA A 73 3.07 -16.99 16.64
C ALA A 73 3.14 -17.86 17.90
N ARG A 74 3.75 -17.36 18.98
CA ARG A 74 3.81 -18.08 20.27
C ARG A 74 2.43 -18.27 20.92
N SER A 75 1.46 -17.42 20.64
CA SER A 75 0.08 -17.61 21.09
C SER A 75 -0.73 -18.56 20.20
N GLY A 76 -0.12 -19.15 19.16
CA GLY A 76 -0.79 -20.08 18.24
C GLY A 76 -1.67 -19.40 17.19
N ASP A 77 -1.53 -18.09 17.00
CA ASP A 77 -2.39 -17.31 16.10
C ASP A 77 -1.72 -17.12 14.74
N SER A 78 -1.81 -18.14 13.90
CA SER A 78 -1.12 -18.19 12.60
C SER A 78 -1.59 -17.10 11.64
N TYR A 79 -2.88 -16.73 11.69
CA TYR A 79 -3.41 -15.64 10.88
C TYR A 79 -2.74 -14.32 11.25
N TRP A 80 -2.76 -13.95 12.54
CA TRP A 80 -2.18 -12.68 12.96
C TRP A 80 -0.66 -12.65 12.85
N SER A 81 0.04 -13.77 13.10
CA SER A 81 1.48 -13.81 12.83
C SER A 81 1.79 -13.56 11.36
N ASN A 82 1.03 -14.17 10.44
CA ASN A 82 1.24 -13.97 9.01
C ASN A 82 0.87 -12.54 8.57
N GLN A 83 -0.22 -11.97 9.08
CA GLN A 83 -0.59 -10.57 8.82
C GLN A 83 0.47 -9.59 9.29
N ILE A 84 1.07 -9.81 10.47
CA ILE A 84 2.16 -8.95 10.96
C ILE A 84 3.43 -9.16 10.11
N GLU A 85 3.68 -10.38 9.63
CA GLU A 85 4.80 -10.66 8.73
C GLU A 85 4.64 -9.97 7.36
N VAL A 86 3.43 -9.90 6.80
CA VAL A 86 3.14 -9.08 5.60
C VAL A 86 3.55 -7.63 5.86
N GLN A 87 3.06 -7.04 6.95
CA GLN A 87 3.35 -5.66 7.33
C GLN A 87 4.85 -5.39 7.53
N ARG A 88 5.56 -6.35 8.13
CA ARG A 88 7.02 -6.27 8.28
C ARG A 88 7.72 -6.23 6.92
N ARG A 89 7.33 -7.12 5.99
CA ARG A 89 7.89 -7.17 4.63
C ARG A 89 7.60 -5.90 3.84
N GLU A 90 6.41 -5.32 3.99
CA GLU A 90 6.04 -4.05 3.37
C GLU A 90 6.97 -2.91 3.83
N VAL A 91 7.18 -2.76 5.15
CA VAL A 91 8.11 -1.76 5.69
C VAL A 91 9.54 -2.00 5.20
N ALA A 92 10.01 -3.25 5.23
CA ALA A 92 11.35 -3.62 4.76
C ALA A 92 11.56 -3.26 3.28
N ALA A 93 10.58 -3.59 2.43
CA ALA A 93 10.61 -3.29 1.01
C ALA A 93 10.59 -1.77 0.75
N CYS A 94 9.75 -1.00 1.43
CA CYS A 94 9.73 0.46 1.33
C CYS A 94 11.09 1.07 1.72
N ASN A 95 11.70 0.60 2.81
CA ASN A 95 13.00 1.06 3.27
C ASN A 95 14.12 0.71 2.25
N GLN A 96 14.11 -0.49 1.68
CA GLN A 96 15.05 -0.91 0.65
C GLN A 96 14.90 -0.08 -0.63
N GLN A 97 13.65 0.17 -1.07
CA GLN A 97 13.37 1.00 -2.26
C GLN A 97 13.92 2.41 -2.06
N GLN A 98 13.73 3.01 -0.88
CA GLN A 98 14.28 4.33 -0.56
C GLN A 98 15.82 4.35 -0.58
N GLN A 99 16.46 3.25 -0.19
CA GLN A 99 17.92 3.10 -0.25
C GLN A 99 18.46 2.78 -1.66
N GLY A 100 17.61 2.78 -2.69
CA GLY A 100 17.99 2.48 -4.07
C GLY A 100 18.16 0.98 -4.37
N LYS A 101 17.81 0.10 -3.44
CA LYS A 101 17.89 -1.36 -3.58
C LYS A 101 16.61 -1.91 -4.21
N SER A 102 16.32 -1.46 -5.43
CA SER A 102 15.00 -1.65 -6.05
C SER A 102 14.69 -3.13 -6.36
N THR A 103 15.69 -3.91 -6.77
CA THR A 103 15.51 -5.34 -7.05
C THR A 103 15.09 -6.10 -5.79
N GLU A 104 15.79 -5.87 -4.69
CA GLU A 104 15.51 -6.48 -3.39
C GLU A 104 14.15 -6.03 -2.84
N ALA A 105 13.83 -4.74 -2.97
CA ALA A 105 12.55 -4.18 -2.56
C ALA A 105 11.38 -4.84 -3.30
N ILE A 106 11.49 -5.01 -4.63
CA ILE A 106 10.47 -5.66 -5.45
C ILE A 106 10.30 -7.13 -5.06
N LEU A 107 11.39 -7.86 -4.83
CA LEU A 107 11.33 -9.26 -4.38
C LEU A 107 10.65 -9.38 -3.01
N MET A 108 11.00 -8.48 -2.07
CA MET A 108 10.41 -8.45 -0.74
C MET A 108 8.92 -8.10 -0.79
N MET A 109 8.53 -7.11 -1.59
CA MET A 109 7.14 -6.70 -1.72
C MET A 109 6.29 -7.76 -2.43
N ARG A 110 6.85 -8.48 -3.41
CA ARG A 110 6.18 -9.64 -4.02
C ARG A 110 5.92 -10.74 -2.99
N SER A 111 6.91 -11.04 -2.15
CA SER A 111 6.76 -11.98 -1.03
C SER A 111 5.73 -11.52 0.01
N ALA A 112 5.53 -10.21 0.18
CA ALA A 112 4.44 -9.67 1.01
C ALA A 112 3.07 -9.91 0.36
N ALA A 113 2.94 -9.59 -0.94
CA ALA A 113 1.71 -9.77 -1.71
C ALA A 113 1.26 -11.24 -1.76
N ASP A 114 2.19 -12.15 -2.04
CA ASP A 114 1.86 -13.58 -2.13
C ASP A 114 1.46 -14.16 -0.77
N LEU A 115 2.06 -13.69 0.33
CA LEU A 115 1.64 -14.07 1.68
C LEU A 115 0.26 -13.48 2.03
N GLU A 116 0.02 -12.21 1.71
CA GLU A 116 -1.28 -11.54 1.92
C GLU A 116 -2.42 -12.32 1.26
N GLU A 117 -2.24 -12.73 0.01
CA GLU A 117 -3.24 -13.45 -0.77
C GLU A 117 -3.39 -14.93 -0.39
N SER A 118 -2.39 -15.52 0.26
CA SER A 118 -2.50 -16.88 0.78
C SER A 118 -3.45 -17.00 1.99
N MET A 119 -3.84 -15.87 2.58
CA MET A 119 -4.70 -15.84 3.76
C MET A 119 -6.15 -15.55 3.40
N ASP A 120 -7.07 -16.33 3.96
CA ASP A 120 -8.49 -15.96 3.96
C ASP A 120 -8.72 -14.70 4.79
N LYS A 121 -9.70 -13.88 4.39
CA LYS A 121 -10.09 -12.67 5.12
C LYS A 121 -10.61 -13.02 6.51
N HIS A 122 -10.08 -12.38 7.55
CA HIS A 122 -10.56 -12.53 8.92
C HIS A 122 -11.73 -11.58 9.22
N ALA A 123 -12.66 -12.00 10.08
CA ALA A 123 -13.91 -11.26 10.38
C ALA A 123 -13.71 -9.84 10.96
N VAL A 124 -12.52 -9.53 11.47
CA VAL A 124 -12.22 -8.24 12.14
C VAL A 124 -11.40 -7.30 11.26
N THR A 125 -10.91 -7.78 10.11
CA THR A 125 -10.14 -6.97 9.16
C THR A 125 -11.07 -6.55 8.01
N PRO A 126 -11.58 -5.30 8.00
CA PRO A 126 -12.46 -4.85 6.92
C PRO A 126 -11.74 -4.89 5.55
N GLY A 127 -10.41 -4.75 5.54
CA GLY A 127 -9.51 -4.92 4.39
C GLY A 127 -8.11 -4.34 4.70
N ALA A 128 -7.11 -4.67 3.88
CA ALA A 128 -5.75 -4.14 4.00
C ALA A 128 -5.73 -2.60 3.96
N ILE A 129 -4.75 -1.95 4.63
CA ILE A 129 -4.59 -0.49 4.58
C ILE A 129 -4.27 -0.08 3.14
N VAL A 130 -3.15 -0.58 2.63
CA VAL A 130 -2.85 -0.60 1.20
C VAL A 130 -2.55 -2.06 0.86
N PRO A 131 -3.18 -2.66 -0.17
CA PRO A 131 -2.83 -4.01 -0.58
C PRO A 131 -1.34 -4.10 -0.94
N ALA A 132 -0.64 -5.15 -0.49
CA ALA A 132 0.78 -5.32 -0.78
C ALA A 132 1.03 -5.40 -2.30
N ARG A 133 0.10 -5.98 -3.07
CA ARG A 133 0.17 -6.02 -4.54
C ARG A 133 0.04 -4.64 -5.19
N GLU A 134 -0.68 -3.70 -4.57
CA GLU A 134 -0.70 -2.31 -5.02
C GLU A 134 0.65 -1.64 -4.79
N MET A 135 1.26 -1.85 -3.63
CA MET A 135 2.59 -1.31 -3.33
C MET A 135 3.66 -1.91 -4.27
N LEU A 136 3.56 -3.20 -4.61
CA LEU A 136 4.40 -3.85 -5.61
C LEU A 136 4.29 -3.15 -6.97
N ALA A 137 3.07 -2.86 -7.42
CA ALA A 137 2.82 -2.14 -8.67
C ALA A 137 3.46 -0.74 -8.66
N GLN A 138 3.35 -0.01 -7.54
CA GLN A 138 4.00 1.28 -7.36
C GLN A 138 5.53 1.18 -7.45
N MET A 139 6.14 0.19 -6.79
CA MET A 139 7.59 -0.03 -6.84
C MET A 139 8.08 -0.40 -8.25
N LEU A 140 7.34 -1.25 -8.98
CA LEU A 140 7.65 -1.58 -10.37
C LEU A 140 7.58 -0.34 -11.27
N ALA A 141 6.58 0.53 -11.07
CA ALA A 141 6.46 1.78 -11.81
C ALA A 141 7.66 2.70 -11.53
N GLN A 142 8.05 2.87 -10.26
CA GLN A 142 9.23 3.65 -9.86
C GLN A 142 10.55 3.08 -10.42
N ALA A 143 10.62 1.76 -10.59
CA ALA A 143 11.75 1.07 -11.22
C ALA A 143 11.73 1.12 -12.75
N ASN A 144 10.87 1.94 -13.36
CA ASN A 144 10.68 2.05 -14.81
C ASN A 144 10.31 0.71 -15.49
N ARG A 145 9.50 -0.11 -14.81
CA ARG A 145 8.95 -1.38 -15.31
C ARG A 145 7.43 -1.28 -15.51
N PRO A 146 6.94 -0.38 -16.40
CA PRO A 146 5.52 -0.02 -16.48
C PRO A 146 4.62 -1.17 -16.93
N LYS A 147 5.12 -2.06 -17.79
CA LYS A 147 4.37 -3.26 -18.24
C LYS A 147 4.06 -4.20 -17.08
N GLU A 148 5.03 -4.41 -16.19
CA GLU A 148 4.85 -5.26 -15.01
C GLU A 148 3.98 -4.57 -13.97
N ALA A 149 4.18 -3.26 -13.74
CA ALA A 149 3.31 -2.47 -12.88
C ALA A 149 1.84 -2.54 -13.31
N ALA A 150 1.56 -2.44 -14.62
CA ALA A 150 0.21 -2.54 -15.16
C ALA A 150 -0.45 -3.89 -14.86
N VAL A 151 0.30 -5.00 -14.93
CA VAL A 151 -0.19 -6.35 -14.58
C VAL A 151 -0.57 -6.43 -13.10
N GLU A 152 0.27 -5.91 -12.21
CA GLU A 152 0.00 -5.95 -10.77
C GLU A 152 -1.20 -5.04 -10.39
N TYR A 153 -1.31 -3.84 -10.97
CA TYR A 153 -2.50 -3.00 -10.78
C TYR A 153 -3.78 -3.65 -11.30
N GLN A 154 -3.72 -4.33 -12.45
CA GLN A 154 -4.85 -5.09 -12.97
C GLN A 154 -5.29 -6.20 -12.01
N ALA A 155 -4.35 -6.89 -11.38
CA ALA A 155 -4.67 -7.89 -10.37
C ALA A 155 -5.38 -7.26 -9.15
N VAL A 156 -4.90 -6.10 -8.67
CA VAL A 156 -5.57 -5.34 -7.60
C VAL A 156 -7.00 -4.96 -8.00
N LEU A 157 -7.20 -4.43 -9.21
CA LEU A 157 -8.51 -3.96 -9.69
C LEU A 157 -9.50 -5.11 -9.96
N LYS A 158 -9.05 -6.36 -10.15
CA LYS A 158 -9.97 -7.51 -10.19
C LYS A 158 -10.67 -7.74 -8.85
N LEU A 159 -9.98 -7.47 -7.75
CA LEU A 159 -10.49 -7.64 -6.38
C LEU A 159 -11.16 -6.36 -5.86
N ALA A 160 -10.63 -5.20 -6.24
CA ALA A 160 -11.09 -3.89 -5.80
C ALA A 160 -11.30 -2.93 -7.00
N PRO A 161 -12.36 -3.12 -7.81
CA PRO A 161 -12.52 -2.45 -9.11
C PRO A 161 -12.60 -0.93 -9.07
N ASN A 162 -13.00 -0.36 -7.93
CA ASN A 162 -13.14 1.08 -7.72
C ASN A 162 -12.06 1.64 -6.76
N ARG A 163 -10.94 0.94 -6.57
CA ARG A 163 -9.85 1.42 -5.73
C ARG A 163 -9.15 2.58 -6.45
N PHE A 164 -9.33 3.79 -5.91
CA PHE A 164 -8.84 5.04 -6.49
C PHE A 164 -7.35 4.97 -6.87
N SER A 165 -6.49 4.62 -5.92
CA SER A 165 -5.03 4.61 -6.12
C SER A 165 -4.60 3.60 -7.19
N ALA A 166 -5.25 2.43 -7.23
CA ALA A 166 -5.00 1.42 -8.26
C ALA A 166 -5.48 1.87 -9.64
N LEU A 167 -6.64 2.53 -9.77
CA LEU A 167 -7.13 3.05 -11.05
C LEU A 167 -6.17 4.11 -11.60
N TYR A 168 -5.74 5.05 -10.76
CA TYR A 168 -4.77 6.06 -11.15
C TYR A 168 -3.42 5.46 -11.54
N GLY A 169 -2.88 4.56 -10.70
CA GLY A 169 -1.62 3.87 -10.98
C GLY A 169 -1.67 3.00 -12.24
N ALA A 170 -2.78 2.30 -12.48
CA ALA A 170 -3.00 1.51 -13.70
C ALA A 170 -3.01 2.40 -14.95
N ALA A 171 -3.65 3.57 -14.88
CA ALA A 171 -3.68 4.52 -15.98
C ALA A 171 -2.27 5.02 -16.35
N GLN A 172 -1.51 5.44 -15.35
CA GLN A 172 -0.12 5.90 -15.52
C GLN A 172 0.78 4.77 -16.05
N ALA A 173 0.69 3.57 -15.48
CA ALA A 173 1.46 2.41 -15.92
C ALA A 173 1.11 1.99 -17.35
N ALA A 174 -0.19 2.00 -17.73
CA ALA A 174 -0.63 1.69 -19.08
C ALA A 174 -0.12 2.72 -20.10
N ALA A 175 -0.16 4.02 -19.77
CA ALA A 175 0.36 5.07 -20.63
C ALA A 175 1.87 4.90 -20.85
N ALA A 176 2.64 4.69 -19.77
CA ALA A 176 4.08 4.46 -19.84
C ALA A 176 4.45 3.13 -20.55
N ALA A 177 3.56 2.15 -20.52
CA ALA A 177 3.72 0.89 -21.26
C ALA A 177 3.37 1.00 -22.76
N GLY A 178 2.94 2.18 -23.24
CA GLY A 178 2.54 2.40 -24.63
C GLY A 178 1.13 1.92 -24.97
N ASN A 179 0.24 1.79 -23.97
CA ASN A 179 -1.16 1.43 -24.16
C ASN A 179 -2.10 2.60 -23.78
N PRO A 180 -2.22 3.64 -24.65
CA PRO A 180 -3.02 4.82 -24.36
C PRO A 180 -4.52 4.52 -24.27
N ALA A 181 -5.01 3.50 -24.98
CA ALA A 181 -6.43 3.10 -24.90
C ALA A 181 -6.78 2.59 -23.49
N ALA A 182 -5.98 1.67 -22.95
CA ALA A 182 -6.18 1.21 -21.57
C ALA A 182 -6.00 2.33 -20.54
N ALA A 183 -5.03 3.24 -20.75
CA ALA A 183 -4.85 4.39 -19.88
C ALA A 183 -6.10 5.28 -19.80
N GLN A 184 -6.72 5.56 -20.94
CA GLN A 184 -7.97 6.33 -21.00
C GLN A 184 -9.13 5.63 -20.32
N GLU A 185 -9.26 4.31 -20.46
CA GLU A 185 -10.30 3.56 -19.76
C GLU A 185 -10.17 3.67 -18.25
N TYR A 186 -8.95 3.55 -17.72
CA TYR A 186 -8.71 3.72 -16.28
C TYR A 186 -8.93 5.16 -15.81
N PHE A 187 -8.47 6.17 -16.56
CA PHE A 187 -8.73 7.57 -16.22
C PHE A 187 -10.22 7.91 -16.26
N ARG A 188 -10.99 7.36 -17.22
CA ARG A 188 -12.44 7.55 -17.28
C ARG A 188 -13.12 6.98 -16.03
N LYS A 189 -12.80 5.72 -15.68
CA LYS A 189 -13.27 5.10 -14.44
C LYS A 189 -12.89 5.89 -13.19
N LEU A 190 -11.66 6.43 -13.13
CA LEU A 190 -11.23 7.27 -12.02
C LEU A 190 -12.11 8.52 -11.88
N THR A 191 -12.44 9.20 -12.99
CA THR A 191 -13.32 10.37 -12.98
C THR A 191 -14.80 10.03 -12.71
N GLU A 192 -15.23 8.79 -12.97
CA GLU A 192 -16.58 8.32 -12.62
C GLU A 192 -16.73 8.11 -11.11
N ILE A 193 -15.69 7.61 -10.44
CA ILE A 193 -15.74 7.35 -8.99
C ILE A 193 -15.35 8.56 -8.13
N ALA A 194 -14.71 9.58 -8.73
CA ALA A 194 -14.25 10.78 -8.05
C ALA A 194 -14.67 12.05 -8.81
N VAL A 195 -15.69 12.73 -8.28
CA VAL A 195 -16.35 13.88 -8.91
C VAL A 195 -15.76 15.24 -8.51
N GLY A 196 -15.02 15.30 -7.41
CA GLY A 196 -14.37 16.53 -6.92
C GLY A 196 -13.04 16.86 -7.60
N ASP A 197 -12.47 18.01 -7.24
CA ASP A 197 -11.20 18.55 -7.77
C ASP A 197 -10.12 18.70 -6.70
N GLU A 198 -10.37 18.22 -5.47
CA GLU A 198 -9.45 18.31 -4.34
C GLU A 198 -8.22 17.42 -4.51
N ARG A 199 -8.33 16.39 -5.37
CA ARG A 199 -7.26 15.43 -5.64
C ARG A 199 -6.58 15.71 -6.98
N PRO A 200 -5.25 15.94 -6.99
CA PRO A 200 -4.52 16.24 -8.23
C PRO A 200 -4.63 15.12 -9.27
N GLU A 201 -4.75 13.86 -8.84
CA GLU A 201 -4.90 12.72 -9.75
C GLU A 201 -6.18 12.80 -10.61
N VAL A 202 -7.26 13.39 -10.08
CA VAL A 202 -8.51 13.59 -10.82
C VAL A 202 -8.33 14.68 -11.88
N LEU A 203 -7.62 15.77 -11.54
CA LEU A 203 -7.30 16.84 -12.48
C LEU A 203 -6.41 16.33 -13.62
N GLU A 204 -5.41 15.52 -13.29
CA GLU A 204 -4.54 14.87 -14.29
C GLU A 204 -5.32 13.94 -15.22
N ALA A 205 -6.22 13.12 -14.66
CA ALA A 205 -7.08 12.24 -15.44
C ALA A 205 -7.97 13.03 -16.42
N ARG A 206 -8.64 14.09 -15.95
CA ARG A 206 -9.47 14.97 -16.79
C ARG A 206 -8.65 15.60 -17.92
N LYS A 207 -7.45 16.10 -17.61
CA LYS A 207 -6.54 16.69 -18.61
C LYS A 207 -6.09 15.66 -19.66
N ALA A 208 -5.77 14.44 -19.25
CA ALA A 208 -5.37 13.36 -20.16
C ALA A 208 -6.52 12.96 -21.11
N LEU A 209 -7.75 12.90 -20.60
CA LEU A 209 -8.94 12.62 -21.40
C LEU A 209 -9.26 13.75 -22.39
N ALA A 210 -9.16 15.01 -21.97
CA ALA A 210 -9.39 16.17 -22.84
C ALA A 210 -8.37 16.27 -23.98
N THR A 211 -7.08 15.99 -23.70
CA THR A 211 -6.02 16.02 -24.71
C THR A 211 -6.21 14.97 -25.80
N THR A 212 -6.80 13.82 -25.43
CA THR A 212 -7.15 12.78 -26.40
C THR A 212 -8.30 13.21 -27.30
N ALA A 213 -9.34 13.83 -26.74
CA ALA A 213 -10.53 14.25 -27.51
C ALA A 213 -10.23 15.32 -28.59
N MET A 214 -9.07 15.98 -28.51
CA MET A 214 -8.60 16.98 -29.47
C MET A 214 -7.72 16.41 -30.60
N LYS A 215 -7.31 15.14 -30.52
CA LYS A 215 -6.53 14.44 -31.55
C LYS A 215 -7.41 13.54 -32.40
#